data_AF-A0A382VKH9-F1
#
_entry.id   AF-A0A382VKH9-F1
#
_cell.length_a   1.000
_cell.length_b   1.000
_cell.length_c   1.000
_cell.angle_alpha   90.00
_cell.angle_beta   90.00
_cell.angle_gamma   90.00
#
_symmetry.space_group_name_H-M   'P 1'
#
loop_
_entity.id
_entity.type
_entity.pdbx_description
1 polymer ?
#
loop_
_entity_poly.entity_id
_entity_poly.type
_entity_poly.pdbx_seq_one_letter_code
_entity_poly.pdbx_strand_id
1 'polypeptide(L)'
;MNNAVTPLLSFWQPRYWPIWLGIAVLRLVVMLPRNAQLWVARRIGTILLMALPERRYIARANLALCFPELDPNEQRNLLQRHFDALGMTVLELALAWWATDSELDGLIQINGIEHVHAALEQGRGVLLLSGHFTS
;
A
#
# COMPACT_ATOMS: atom_id res chain seq x y z
N MET A 1 0.27 -34.30 15.73
CA MET A 1 1.20 -33.33 15.11
C MET A 1 1.28 -32.14 16.05
N ASN A 2 2.45 -31.92 16.66
CA ASN A 2 2.65 -30.90 17.70
C ASN A 2 2.62 -29.51 17.06
N ASN A 3 1.52 -28.78 17.22
CA ASN A 3 1.44 -27.36 16.92
C ASN A 3 2.14 -26.58 18.05
N ALA A 4 3.46 -26.71 18.15
CA ALA A 4 4.24 -25.83 19.00
C ALA A 4 4.27 -24.45 18.33
N VAL A 5 3.40 -23.55 18.80
CA VAL A 5 3.42 -22.14 18.41
C VAL A 5 4.83 -21.62 18.73
N THR A 6 5.55 -21.18 17.70
CA THR A 6 6.91 -20.68 17.86
C THR A 6 6.85 -19.38 18.67
N PRO A 7 7.49 -19.30 19.84
CA PRO A 7 7.40 -18.11 20.67
C PRO A 7 8.07 -16.92 19.98
N LEU A 8 7.51 -15.71 20.12
CA LEU A 8 8.02 -14.49 19.48
C LEU A 8 9.50 -14.20 19.81
N LEU A 9 9.94 -14.62 21.00
CA LEU A 9 11.33 -14.54 21.45
C LEU A 9 12.31 -15.27 20.52
N SER A 10 11.87 -16.29 19.77
CA SER A 10 12.70 -17.00 18.79
C SER A 10 13.11 -16.11 17.60
N PHE A 11 12.41 -14.98 17.38
CA PHE A 11 12.73 -14.00 16.33
C PHE A 11 13.68 -12.89 16.82
N TRP A 12 14.26 -12.99 18.01
CA TRP A 12 15.24 -12.01 18.51
C TRP A 12 16.66 -12.21 17.94
N GLN A 13 16.88 -13.30 17.18
CA GLN A 13 18.19 -13.62 16.59
C GLN A 13 18.65 -12.51 15.61
N PRO A 14 19.97 -12.25 15.47
CA PRO A 14 20.52 -11.20 14.60
C PRO A 14 20.03 -11.24 13.15
N ARG A 15 19.70 -12.44 12.65
CA ARG A 15 19.10 -12.66 11.33
C ARG A 15 17.83 -11.83 11.09
N TYR A 16 17.04 -11.55 12.13
CA TYR A 16 15.76 -10.86 12.02
C TYR A 16 15.83 -9.37 12.38
N TRP A 17 16.98 -8.87 12.82
CA TRP A 17 17.14 -7.46 13.19
C TRP A 17 16.78 -6.47 12.07
N PRO A 18 17.09 -6.72 10.79
CA PRO A 18 16.64 -5.82 9.70
C PRO A 18 15.12 -5.71 9.61
N ILE A 19 14.39 -6.79 9.87
CA ILE A 19 12.92 -6.80 9.87
C ILE A 19 12.40 -5.98 11.04
N TRP A 20 12.93 -6.21 12.25
CA TRP A 20 12.56 -5.43 13.43
C TRP A 20 12.86 -3.93 13.26
N LEU A 21 14.00 -3.61 12.65
CA LEU A 21 14.35 -2.23 12.31
C LEU A 21 13.35 -1.65 11.30
N GLY A 22 12.98 -2.40 10.25
CA GLY A 22 11.96 -1.99 9.30
C GLY A 22 10.60 -1.72 9.95
N ILE A 23 10.15 -2.60 10.83
CA ILE A 23 8.92 -2.42 11.61
C ILE A 23 9.00 -1.18 12.49
N ALA A 24 10.11 -0.98 13.21
CA ALA A 24 10.33 0.19 14.04
C ALA A 24 10.31 1.49 13.22
N VAL A 25 10.94 1.51 12.05
CA VAL A 25 10.91 2.65 11.12
C VAL A 25 9.48 2.93 10.65
N LEU A 26 8.73 1.91 10.22
CA LEU A 26 7.32 2.09 9.81
C LEU A 26 6.47 2.64 10.96
N ARG A 27 6.68 2.15 12.19
CA ARG A 27 5.98 2.66 13.38
C ARG A 27 6.30 4.14 13.63
N LEU A 28 7.57 4.54 13.51
CA LEU A 28 7.97 5.94 13.64
C LEU A 28 7.34 6.82 12.56
N VAL A 29 7.23 6.33 11.32
CA VAL A 29 6.58 7.06 10.23
C VAL A 29 5.11 7.34 10.53
N VAL A 30 4.37 6.37 11.07
CA VAL A 30 2.96 6.55 11.45
C VAL A 30 2.78 7.63 12.53
N MET A 31 3.76 7.81 13.41
CA MET A 31 3.72 8.85 14.45
C MET A 31 4.00 10.27 13.93
N LEU A 32 4.44 10.42 12.67
CA LEU A 32 4.70 11.73 12.07
C LEU A 32 3.38 12.45 11.71
N PRO A 33 3.39 13.80 11.62
CA PRO A 33 2.28 14.55 11.06
C PRO A 33 1.96 14.13 9.62
N ARG A 34 0.69 14.20 9.21
CA ARG A 34 0.21 13.69 7.91
C ARG A 34 1.03 14.16 6.70
N ASN A 35 1.40 15.44 6.65
CA ASN A 35 2.19 15.98 5.55
C ASN A 35 3.58 15.30 5.43
N ALA A 36 4.19 14.98 6.57
CA ALA A 36 5.46 14.26 6.61
C ALA A 36 5.28 12.79 6.20
N GLN A 37 4.19 12.13 6.64
CA GLN A 37 3.86 10.78 6.17
C GLN A 37 3.74 10.71 4.64
N LEU A 38 2.98 11.64 4.05
CA LEU A 38 2.78 11.72 2.60
C LEU A 38 4.09 12.01 1.86
N TRP A 39 4.94 12.87 2.44
CA TRP A 39 6.27 13.13 1.89
C TRP A 39 7.14 11.87 1.88
N VAL A 40 7.18 11.14 3.01
CA VAL A 40 7.93 9.87 3.13
C VAL A 40 7.43 8.85 2.11
N ALA A 41 6.11 8.66 2.00
CA ALA A 41 5.50 7.75 1.03
C ALA A 41 5.95 8.06 -0.42
N ARG A 42 5.90 9.33 -0.83
CA ARG A 42 6.37 9.74 -2.18
C ARG A 42 7.87 9.53 -2.37
N ARG A 43 8.69 9.74 -1.33
CA ARG A 43 10.13 9.46 -1.40
C ARG A 43 10.39 7.97 -1.55
N ILE A 44 9.66 7.12 -0.83
CA ILE A 44 9.71 5.66 -1.02
C ILE A 44 9.38 5.32 -2.47
N GLY A 45 8.30 5.87 -3.02
CA GLY A 45 7.92 5.66 -4.42
C GLY A 45 9.03 6.04 -5.42
N THR A 46 9.65 7.21 -5.22
CA THR A 46 10.81 7.64 -6.03
C THR A 46 12.00 6.68 -5.90
N ILE A 47 12.29 6.18 -4.69
CA ILE A 47 13.36 5.21 -4.45
C ILE A 47 13.03 3.89 -5.17
N LEU A 48 11.79 3.40 -5.08
CA LEU A 48 11.35 2.18 -5.77
C LEU A 48 11.49 2.30 -7.29
N LEU A 49 11.16 3.46 -7.86
CA LEU A 49 11.33 3.73 -9.29
C LEU A 49 12.79 3.59 -9.73
N MET A 50 13.74 4.02 -8.90
CA MET A 50 15.16 3.94 -9.19
C MET A 50 15.74 2.54 -8.90
N ALA A 51 15.33 1.93 -7.79
CA ALA A 51 15.89 0.68 -7.28
C ALA A 51 15.34 -0.58 -7.96
N LEU A 52 14.16 -0.51 -8.61
CA LEU A 52 13.50 -1.67 -9.23
C LEU A 52 13.45 -1.53 -10.76
N PRO A 53 14.58 -1.73 -11.47
CA PRO A 53 14.68 -1.46 -12.92
C PRO A 53 13.75 -2.35 -13.75
N GLU A 54 13.55 -3.60 -13.36
CA GLU A 54 12.64 -4.54 -14.01
C GLU A 54 11.18 -4.08 -13.87
N ARG A 55 10.75 -3.73 -12.65
CA ARG A 55 9.39 -3.20 -12.41
C ARG A 55 9.14 -1.94 -13.21
N ARG A 56 10.12 -1.03 -13.23
CA ARG A 56 10.06 0.20 -14.02
C ARG A 56 9.94 -0.10 -15.52
N TYR A 57 10.64 -1.12 -16.02
CA TYR A 57 10.55 -1.54 -17.42
C TYR A 57 9.15 -2.05 -17.77
N ILE A 58 8.63 -2.99 -16.98
CA ILE A 58 7.30 -3.58 -17.19
C ILE A 58 6.22 -2.49 -17.12
N ALA A 59 6.24 -1.64 -16.08
CA ALA A 59 5.24 -0.59 -15.92
C ALA A 59 5.24 0.37 -17.12
N ARG A 60 6.41 0.78 -17.61
CA ARG A 60 6.50 1.65 -18.79
C ARG A 60 5.96 0.98 -20.04
N ALA A 61 6.27 -0.30 -20.27
CA ALA A 61 5.77 -1.04 -21.41
C ALA A 61 4.24 -1.16 -21.36
N ASN A 62 3.68 -1.49 -20.19
CA ASN A 62 2.24 -1.55 -19.98
C ASN A 62 1.58 -0.19 -20.21
N LEU A 63 2.16 0.90 -19.71
CA LEU A 63 1.61 2.24 -19.94
C LEU A 63 1.60 2.62 -21.43
N ALA A 64 2.64 2.29 -22.18
CA ALA A 64 2.70 2.55 -23.62
C ALA A 64 1.67 1.72 -24.41
N LEU A 65 1.38 0.50 -23.96
CA LEU A 65 0.39 -0.38 -24.59
C LEU A 65 -1.05 0.00 -24.22
N CYS A 66 -1.29 0.36 -22.97
CA CYS A 66 -2.64 0.66 -22.45
C CYS A 66 -3.07 2.11 -22.73
N PHE A 67 -2.12 3.04 -22.85
CA PHE A 67 -2.38 4.47 -23.07
C PHE A 67 -1.56 5.04 -24.24
N PRO A 68 -1.71 4.47 -25.46
CA PRO A 68 -0.96 4.90 -26.64
C PRO A 68 -1.28 6.34 -27.07
N GLU A 69 -2.41 6.90 -26.63
CA GLU A 69 -2.84 8.26 -26.91
C GLU A 69 -2.09 9.33 -26.11
N LEU A 70 -1.46 8.96 -24.99
CA LEU A 70 -0.68 9.88 -24.16
C LEU A 70 0.68 10.17 -24.79
N ASP A 71 1.11 11.43 -24.70
CA ASP A 71 2.44 11.79 -25.17
C ASP A 71 3.56 11.19 -24.30
N PRO A 72 4.83 11.17 -24.76
CA PRO A 72 5.93 10.58 -23.99
C PRO A 72 6.19 11.23 -22.63
N ASN A 73 5.84 12.51 -22.43
CA ASN A 73 5.98 13.19 -21.15
C ASN A 73 4.83 12.82 -20.21
N GLU A 74 3.61 12.73 -20.71
CA GLU A 74 2.44 12.27 -19.97
C GLU A 74 2.63 10.83 -19.49
N GLN A 75 3.14 9.94 -20.34
CA GLN A 75 3.45 8.56 -19.95
C GLN A 75 4.54 8.50 -18.86
N ARG A 76 5.57 9.37 -18.91
CA ARG A 76 6.59 9.46 -17.85
C ARG A 76 6.01 9.99 -16.54
N ASN A 77 5.14 10.99 -16.61
CA ASN A 77 4.45 11.52 -15.43
C ASN A 77 3.53 10.48 -14.79
N LEU A 78 2.81 9.71 -15.62
CA LEU A 78 1.97 8.62 -15.16
C LEU A 78 2.79 7.49 -14.54
N LEU A 79 3.96 7.17 -15.11
CA LEU A 79 4.91 6.24 -14.51
C LEU A 79 5.38 6.72 -13.14
N GLN A 80 5.75 7.99 -12.98
CA GLN A 80 6.13 8.54 -11.68
C GLN A 80 4.99 8.43 -10.67
N ARG A 81 3.76 8.81 -11.07
CA ARG A 81 2.56 8.70 -10.22
C ARG A 81 2.28 7.26 -9.80
N HIS A 82 2.46 6.29 -10.69
CA HIS A 82 2.32 4.87 -10.37
C HIS A 82 3.31 4.44 -9.28
N PHE A 83 4.56 4.90 -9.34
CA PHE A 83 5.53 4.58 -8.30
C PHE A 83 5.30 5.37 -7.00
N ASP A 84 4.81 6.60 -7.07
CA ASP A 84 4.38 7.35 -5.89
C ASP A 84 3.22 6.63 -5.17
N ALA A 85 2.26 6.08 -5.93
CA ALA A 85 1.18 5.21 -5.43
C ALA A 85 1.72 3.94 -4.76
N LEU A 86 2.69 3.26 -5.38
CA LEU A 86 3.39 2.13 -4.74
C LEU A 86 4.04 2.53 -3.40
N GLY A 87 4.64 3.71 -3.34
CA GLY A 87 5.16 4.25 -2.07
C GLY A 87 4.06 4.49 -1.03
N MET A 88 2.89 4.99 -1.47
CA MET A 88 1.72 5.20 -0.62
C MET A 88 1.19 3.91 -0.02
N THR A 89 1.18 2.81 -0.78
CA THR A 89 0.74 1.49 -0.25
C THR A 89 1.56 1.00 0.95
N VAL A 90 2.84 1.39 1.05
CA VAL A 90 3.67 1.07 2.22
C VAL A 90 3.18 1.82 3.46
N LEU A 91 2.83 3.10 3.30
CA LEU A 91 2.25 3.89 4.38
C LEU A 91 0.86 3.36 4.77
N GLU A 92 0.03 3.01 3.80
CA GLU A 92 -1.30 2.44 4.04
C GLU A 92 -1.24 1.13 4.81
N LEU A 93 -0.29 0.25 4.46
CA LEU A 93 -0.04 -0.97 5.21
C LEU A 93 0.36 -0.67 6.66
N ALA A 94 1.20 0.34 6.88
CA ALA A 94 1.57 0.75 8.23
C ALA A 94 0.37 1.33 9.00
N LEU A 95 -0.44 2.18 8.37
CA LEU A 95 -1.65 2.74 8.99
C LEU A 95 -2.66 1.64 9.32
N ALA A 96 -2.87 0.66 8.43
CA ALA A 96 -3.77 -0.46 8.65
C ALA A 96 -3.40 -1.29 9.89
N TRP A 97 -2.12 -1.32 10.28
CA TRP A 97 -1.67 -2.03 11.49
C TRP A 97 -1.76 -1.22 12.78
N TRP A 98 -1.67 0.10 12.69
CA TRP A 98 -1.26 0.94 13.82
C TRP A 98 -2.07 2.19 14.04
N ALA A 99 -2.81 2.65 13.04
CA ALA A 99 -3.74 3.76 13.19
C ALA A 99 -5.00 3.28 13.92
N THR A 100 -5.58 4.18 14.69
CA THR A 100 -6.88 4.02 15.32
C THR A 100 -7.99 4.35 14.32
N ASP A 101 -9.20 3.85 14.57
CA ASP A 101 -10.37 4.14 13.72
C ASP A 101 -10.59 5.65 13.56
N SER A 102 -10.41 6.43 14.63
CA SER A 102 -10.55 7.89 14.59
C SER A 102 -9.45 8.61 13.79
N GLU A 103 -8.27 8.03 13.64
CA GLU A 103 -7.21 8.55 12.75
C GLU A 103 -7.49 8.23 11.28
N LEU A 104 -8.26 7.16 11.02
CA LEU A 104 -8.70 6.77 9.69
C LEU A 104 -10.01 7.47 9.28
N ASP A 105 -10.82 7.89 10.26
CA ASP A 105 -12.03 8.65 10.06
C ASP A 105 -11.73 9.95 9.28
N GLY A 106 -12.41 10.12 8.15
CA GLY A 106 -12.21 11.25 7.23
C GLY A 106 -11.09 11.05 6.20
N LEU A 107 -10.30 9.97 6.28
CA LEU A 107 -9.36 9.58 5.23
C LEU A 107 -9.97 8.60 4.23
N ILE A 108 -11.01 7.88 4.64
CA ILE A 108 -11.66 6.83 3.86
C ILE A 108 -13.04 7.31 3.43
N GLN A 109 -13.30 7.24 2.12
CA GLN A 109 -14.63 7.40 1.55
C GLN A 109 -15.02 6.11 0.86
N ILE A 110 -16.14 5.51 1.29
CA ILE A 110 -16.66 4.29 0.70
C ILE A 110 -17.86 4.66 -0.17
N ASN A 111 -17.77 4.38 -1.47
CA ASN A 111 -18.85 4.60 -2.42
C ASN A 111 -19.52 3.25 -2.75
N GLY A 112 -20.84 3.20 -2.78
CA GLY A 112 -21.60 1.98 -3.14
C GLY A 112 -21.82 1.00 -1.98
N ILE A 113 -21.57 1.41 -0.73
CA ILE A 113 -21.78 0.56 0.46
C ILE A 113 -23.27 0.19 0.64
N GLU A 114 -24.17 1.01 0.14
CA GLU A 114 -25.61 0.79 0.11
C GLU A 114 -25.98 -0.51 -0.62
N HIS A 115 -25.22 -0.92 -1.63
CA HIS A 115 -25.44 -2.18 -2.35
C HIS A 115 -25.14 -3.40 -1.46
N VAL A 116 -24.14 -3.29 -0.60
CA VAL A 116 -23.78 -4.33 0.36
C VAL A 116 -24.87 -4.44 1.43
N HIS A 117 -25.28 -3.31 2.01
CA HIS A 117 -26.35 -3.29 3.02
C HIS A 117 -27.67 -3.85 2.47
N ALA A 118 -28.10 -3.42 1.29
CA ALA A 118 -29.34 -3.90 0.68
C ALA A 118 -29.33 -5.41 0.39
N ALA A 119 -28.19 -5.98 -0.02
CA ALA A 119 -28.07 -7.41 -0.24
C ALA A 119 -28.16 -8.22 1.07
N LEU A 120 -27.50 -7.73 2.13
CA LEU A 120 -27.52 -8.36 3.45
C LEU A 120 -28.90 -8.29 4.11
N GLU A 121 -29.61 -7.17 3.98
CA GLU A 121 -30.99 -7.01 4.48
C GLU A 121 -31.97 -7.97 3.81
N GLN A 122 -31.72 -8.35 2.56
CA GLN A 122 -32.49 -9.37 1.82
C GLN A 122 -32.11 -10.81 2.19
N GLY A 123 -31.24 -11.00 3.19
CA GLY A 123 -30.76 -12.32 3.62
C GLY A 123 -29.85 -13.00 2.59
N ARG A 124 -29.27 -12.24 1.64
CA ARG A 124 -28.34 -12.76 0.63
C ARG A 124 -26.90 -12.60 1.12
N GLY A 125 -26.05 -13.59 0.84
CA GLY A 125 -24.61 -13.45 1.02
C GLY A 125 -24.01 -12.46 0.02
N VAL A 126 -22.91 -11.81 0.41
CA VAL A 126 -22.18 -10.87 -0.46
C VAL A 126 -20.78 -11.43 -0.74
N LEU A 127 -20.41 -11.50 -2.02
CA LEU A 127 -19.05 -11.79 -2.46
C LEU A 127 -18.39 -10.48 -2.92
N LEU A 128 -17.35 -10.04 -2.21
CA LEU A 128 -16.55 -8.89 -2.60
C LEU A 128 -15.43 -9.34 -3.54
N LEU A 129 -15.44 -8.83 -4.77
CA LEU A 129 -14.37 -9.04 -5.74
C LEU A 129 -13.47 -7.81 -5.76
N SER A 130 -12.15 -8.03 -5.63
CA SER A 130 -11.15 -6.96 -5.68
C SER A 130 -9.98 -7.34 -6.58
N GLY A 131 -9.29 -6.32 -7.11
CA GLY A 131 -8.03 -6.46 -7.83
C GLY A 131 -6.84 -6.00 -6.99
N HIS A 132 -5.63 -6.35 -7.42
CA HIS A 132 -4.40 -5.84 -6.81
C HIS A 132 -4.14 -4.41 -7.31
N PHE A 133 -4.91 -3.47 -6.76
CA PHE A 133 -4.77 -2.05 -7.05
C PHE A 133 -3.88 -1.35 -6.02
N THR A 134 -3.24 -0.27 -6.45
CA THR A 134 -2.48 0.65 -5.61
C THR A 134 -3.26 1.96 -5.50
N SER A 135 -3.22 2.60 -4.35
CA SER A 135 -3.93 3.84 -4.05
C SER A 135 -3.29 5.10 -4.62
#